data_AF-A0A828T0X8-F1
#
_entry.id   AF-A0A828T0X8-F1
#
_cell.length_a   1.000
_cell.length_b   1.000
_cell.length_c   1.000
_cell.angle_alpha   90.00
_cell.angle_beta   90.00
_cell.angle_gamma   90.00
#
_symmetry.space_group_name_H-M   'P 1'
#
loop_
_entity.id
_entity.type
_entity.pdbx_description
1 polymer ?
#
loop_
_entity_poly.entity_id
_entity_poly.type
_entity_poly.pdbx_seq_one_letter_code
_entity_poly.pdbx_strand_id
1 'polypeptide(L)'
;MNKAYFTVEGSAENLDEIKSIFERAGNKVIAMGAENKSLYHCGAVVVSNLVNGLFQVGAEMLVKCGFDKKDAKKALVPLFTGNADTLAEKGVAAALTGPVERNDLSTITKHIEAIKAAWINESEEKVGYEMIYLLLSEKLLSIAQEKHLDSDYLKMTEVIKNEKHSIHF
;
A
#
# COMPACT_ATOMS: atom_id res chain seq x y z
N MET A 1 16.14 -9.54 21.38
CA MET A 1 15.58 -8.22 21.03
C MET A 1 16.34 -7.70 19.80
N ASN A 2 16.23 -8.37 18.65
CA ASN A 2 17.15 -8.13 17.50
C ASN A 2 16.40 -7.88 16.19
N LYS A 3 15.11 -7.50 16.28
CA LYS A 3 14.24 -7.27 15.11
C LYS A 3 13.80 -5.81 14.95
N ALA A 4 14.07 -4.96 15.95
CA ALA A 4 13.65 -3.57 15.93
C ALA A 4 14.79 -2.67 15.46
N TYR A 5 14.46 -1.70 14.62
CA TYR A 5 15.35 -0.59 14.29
C TYR A 5 15.04 0.57 15.24
N PHE A 6 16.08 1.23 15.72
CA PHE A 6 15.94 2.44 16.54
C PHE A 6 16.36 3.66 15.73
N THR A 7 15.65 4.75 15.92
CA THR A 7 16.06 6.06 15.41
C THR A 7 16.50 6.93 16.59
N VAL A 8 17.62 7.62 16.43
CA VAL A 8 18.20 8.49 17.47
C VAL A 8 18.45 9.88 16.92
N GLU A 9 18.22 10.89 17.75
CA GLU A 9 18.51 12.29 17.50
C GLU A 9 19.29 12.88 18.69
N GLY A 10 20.09 13.91 18.46
CA GLY A 10 20.84 14.59 19.50
C GLY A 10 21.95 15.47 18.93
N SER A 11 22.72 16.13 19.80
CA SER A 11 23.97 16.76 19.39
C SER A 11 24.99 15.70 18.94
N ALA A 12 25.85 16.06 17.99
CA ALA A 12 26.87 15.15 17.44
C ALA A 12 27.73 14.49 18.55
N GLU A 13 27.97 15.23 19.64
CA GLU A 13 28.79 14.82 20.79
C GLU A 13 28.22 13.62 21.57
N ASN A 14 26.89 13.44 21.59
CA ASN A 14 26.22 12.38 22.37
C ASN A 14 25.62 11.27 21.49
N LEU A 15 25.58 11.49 20.18
CA LEU A 15 24.87 10.63 19.23
C LEU A 15 25.57 9.27 19.08
N ASP A 16 26.91 9.28 19.08
CA ASP A 16 27.72 8.07 18.98
C ASP A 16 27.61 7.19 20.24
N GLU A 17 27.51 7.80 21.42
CA GLU A 17 27.38 7.05 22.68
C GLU A 17 26.02 6.34 22.76
N ILE A 18 24.93 7.06 22.49
CA ILE A 18 23.57 6.48 22.48
C ILE A 18 23.48 5.38 21.41
N LYS A 19 24.01 5.64 20.21
CA LYS A 19 24.06 4.66 19.13
C LYS A 19 24.77 3.38 19.56
N SER A 20 25.94 3.52 20.20
CA SER A 20 26.72 2.39 20.71
C SER A 20 25.97 1.54 21.73
N ILE A 21 25.16 2.15 22.61
CA ILE A 21 24.36 1.41 23.60
C ILE A 21 23.39 0.45 22.91
N PHE A 22 22.61 0.93 21.93
CA PHE A 22 21.61 0.11 21.23
C PHE A 22 22.24 -0.90 20.27
N GLU A 23 23.37 -0.53 19.63
CA GLU A 23 24.13 -1.45 18.76
C GLU A 23 24.74 -2.61 19.54
N ARG A 24 25.28 -2.34 20.75
CA ARG A 24 25.75 -3.41 21.66
C ARG A 24 24.63 -4.35 22.11
N ALA A 25 23.39 -3.87 22.15
CA ALA A 25 22.21 -4.69 22.42
C ALA A 25 21.73 -5.50 21.18
N GLY A 26 22.45 -5.41 20.05
CA GLY A 26 22.17 -6.16 18.83
C GLY A 26 21.13 -5.50 17.91
N ASN A 27 20.84 -4.21 18.10
CA ASN A 27 19.88 -3.48 17.27
C ASN A 27 20.59 -2.59 16.26
N LYS A 28 19.98 -2.42 15.09
CA LYS A 28 20.43 -1.41 14.13
C LYS A 28 19.88 -0.05 14.53
N VAL A 29 20.74 0.96 14.50
CA VAL A 29 20.40 2.33 14.88
C VAL A 29 20.67 3.25 13.70
N ILE A 30 19.67 4.06 13.36
CA ILE A 30 19.76 5.06 12.29
C ILE A 30 19.73 6.45 12.93
N ALA A 31 20.80 7.20 12.73
CA ALA A 31 20.85 8.62 13.07
C ALA A 31 20.00 9.41 12.07
N MET A 32 19.12 10.27 12.57
CA MET A 32 18.20 11.03 11.73
C MET A 32 17.99 12.43 12.31
N GLY A 33 17.97 13.45 11.44
CA GLY A 33 17.60 14.79 11.84
C GLY A 33 16.12 14.92 12.17
N ALA A 34 15.78 15.85 13.06
CA ALA A 34 14.42 16.06 13.54
C ALA A 34 13.43 16.37 12.40
N GLU A 35 13.90 17.00 11.33
CA GLU A 35 13.12 17.33 10.13
C GLU A 35 12.57 16.08 9.40
N ASN A 36 13.24 14.94 9.56
CA ASN A 36 12.86 13.69 8.89
C ASN A 36 11.95 12.79 9.73
N LYS A 37 11.78 13.07 11.03
CA LYS A 37 11.00 12.23 11.95
C LYS A 37 9.54 12.06 11.55
N SER A 38 8.90 13.14 11.11
CA SER A 38 7.50 13.10 10.68
C SER A 38 7.32 12.21 9.45
N LEU A 39 8.25 12.29 8.48
CA LEU A 39 8.19 11.46 7.29
C LEU A 39 8.50 9.99 7.61
N TYR A 40 9.48 9.71 8.47
CA TYR A 40 9.76 8.37 8.98
C TYR A 40 8.52 7.76 9.65
N HIS A 41 7.89 8.50 10.57
CA HIS A 41 6.69 8.03 11.25
C HIS A 41 5.53 7.82 10.28
N CYS A 42 5.34 8.74 9.32
CA CYS A 42 4.36 8.57 8.26
C CYS A 42 4.59 7.28 7.46
N GLY A 43 5.83 7.00 7.05
CA GLY A 43 6.19 5.74 6.37
C GLY A 43 5.87 4.50 7.21
N ALA A 44 6.16 4.54 8.51
CA ALA A 44 5.80 3.45 9.43
C ALA A 44 4.27 3.29 9.55
N VAL A 45 3.52 4.38 9.66
CA VAL A 45 2.05 4.41 9.73
C VAL A 45 1.41 3.83 8.47
N VAL A 46 1.95 4.13 7.29
CA VAL A 46 1.45 3.64 6.00
C VAL A 46 1.41 2.10 5.96
N VAL A 47 2.46 1.43 6.44
CA VAL A 47 2.56 -0.05 6.38
C VAL A 47 2.09 -0.77 7.64
N SER A 48 1.72 -0.05 8.71
CA SER A 48 1.27 -0.64 9.98
C SER A 48 -0.16 -0.30 10.37
N ASN A 49 -0.55 0.98 10.29
CA ASN A 49 -1.87 1.44 10.70
C ASN A 49 -2.83 1.54 9.52
N LEU A 50 -2.40 2.18 8.41
CA LEU A 50 -3.28 2.42 7.26
C LEU A 50 -3.68 1.13 6.55
N VAL A 51 -2.88 0.06 6.72
CA VAL A 51 -3.22 -1.27 6.22
C VAL A 51 -4.56 -1.79 6.77
N ASN A 52 -4.96 -1.38 7.99
CA ASN A 52 -6.28 -1.72 8.54
C ASN A 52 -7.41 -1.05 7.76
N GLY A 53 -7.21 0.20 7.33
CA GLY A 53 -8.16 0.92 6.48
C GLY A 53 -8.27 0.27 5.10
N LEU A 54 -7.13 -0.10 4.50
CA LEU A 54 -7.10 -0.81 3.22
C LEU A 54 -7.83 -2.16 3.30
N PHE A 55 -7.62 -2.93 4.38
CA PHE A 55 -8.32 -4.19 4.60
C PHE A 55 -9.83 -3.98 4.75
N GLN A 56 -10.24 -2.94 5.48
CA GLN A 56 -11.64 -2.59 5.67
C GLN A 56 -12.32 -2.21 4.35
N VAL A 57 -11.65 -1.44 3.49
CA VAL A 57 -12.11 -1.13 2.12
C VAL A 57 -12.40 -2.40 1.31
N GLY A 58 -11.47 -3.36 1.31
CA GLY A 58 -11.69 -4.65 0.63
C GLY A 58 -12.88 -5.42 1.22
N ALA A 59 -13.06 -5.38 2.54
CA ALA A 59 -14.19 -6.05 3.19
C ALA A 59 -15.54 -5.39 2.82
N GLU A 60 -15.59 -4.06 2.71
CA GLU A 60 -16.78 -3.32 2.27
C GLU A 60 -17.15 -3.64 0.82
N MET A 61 -16.15 -3.79 -0.06
CA MET A 61 -16.37 -4.28 -1.43
C MET A 61 -17.02 -5.66 -1.44
N LEU A 62 -16.55 -6.62 -0.63
CA LEU A 62 -17.18 -7.94 -0.55
C LEU A 62 -18.60 -7.88 0.05
N VAL A 63 -18.86 -6.96 0.99
CA VAL A 63 -20.22 -6.74 1.51
C VAL A 63 -21.15 -6.23 0.40
N LYS A 64 -20.69 -5.32 -0.48
CA LYS A 64 -21.45 -4.92 -1.69
C LYS A 64 -21.70 -6.10 -2.65
N CYS A 65 -20.84 -7.12 -2.63
CA CYS A 65 -21.05 -8.39 -3.35
C CYS A 65 -22.01 -9.37 -2.65
N GLY A 66 -22.58 -9.01 -1.48
CA GLY A 66 -23.57 -9.83 -0.77
C GLY A 66 -23.01 -10.72 0.35
N PHE A 67 -21.73 -10.58 0.70
CA PHE A 67 -21.16 -11.26 1.87
C PHE A 67 -21.68 -10.60 3.15
N ASP A 68 -21.90 -11.37 4.21
CA ASP A 68 -22.03 -10.77 5.53
C ASP A 68 -20.67 -10.22 6.00
N LYS A 69 -20.70 -9.25 6.93
CA LYS A 69 -19.51 -8.54 7.41
C LYS A 69 -18.43 -9.47 7.99
N LYS A 70 -18.82 -10.58 8.63
CA LYS A 70 -17.89 -11.50 9.28
C LYS A 70 -17.20 -12.36 8.22
N ASP A 71 -17.96 -12.89 7.28
CA ASP A 71 -17.42 -13.77 6.24
C ASP A 71 -16.63 -12.99 5.18
N ALA A 72 -16.99 -11.73 4.88
CA ALA A 72 -16.17 -10.83 4.07
C ALA A 72 -14.74 -10.69 4.64
N LYS A 73 -14.62 -10.41 5.94
CA LYS A 73 -13.32 -10.28 6.60
C LYS A 73 -12.54 -11.59 6.58
N LYS A 74 -13.17 -12.71 6.95
CA LYS A 74 -12.52 -14.02 6.95
C LYS A 74 -12.01 -14.42 5.57
N ALA A 75 -12.78 -14.14 4.51
CA ALA A 75 -12.40 -14.45 3.14
C ALA A 75 -11.11 -13.71 2.71
N LEU A 76 -10.91 -12.49 3.21
CA LEU A 76 -9.75 -11.66 2.87
C LEU A 76 -8.50 -11.97 3.69
N VAL A 77 -8.64 -12.51 4.92
CA VAL A 77 -7.49 -12.83 5.79
C VAL A 77 -6.39 -13.61 5.07
N PRO A 78 -6.66 -14.77 4.41
CA PRO A 78 -5.59 -15.55 3.79
C PRO A 78 -4.90 -14.82 2.62
N LEU A 79 -5.64 -14.01 1.86
CA LEU A 79 -5.09 -13.20 0.78
C LEU A 79 -4.17 -12.10 1.34
N PHE A 80 -4.61 -11.44 2.41
CA PHE A 80 -3.87 -10.38 3.07
C PHE A 80 -2.57 -10.89 3.72
N THR A 81 -2.66 -11.94 4.54
CA THR A 81 -1.49 -12.48 5.25
C THR A 81 -0.51 -13.12 4.27
N GLY A 82 -0.99 -13.89 3.29
CA GLY A 82 -0.11 -14.50 2.29
C GLY A 82 0.69 -13.47 1.47
N ASN A 83 0.06 -12.35 1.12
CA ASN A 83 0.75 -11.24 0.46
C ASN A 83 1.75 -10.55 1.39
N ALA A 84 1.39 -10.29 2.65
CA ALA A 84 2.27 -9.67 3.63
C ALA A 84 3.52 -10.53 3.91
N ASP A 85 3.35 -11.85 4.04
CA ASP A 85 4.43 -12.81 4.23
C ASP A 85 5.35 -12.83 3.01
N THR A 86 4.79 -12.89 1.80
CA THR A 86 5.57 -12.85 0.55
C THR A 86 6.37 -11.56 0.41
N LEU A 87 5.77 -10.41 0.76
CA LEU A 87 6.44 -9.12 0.74
C LEU A 87 7.60 -9.07 1.74
N ALA A 88 7.38 -9.58 2.96
CA ALA A 88 8.41 -9.63 4.00
C ALA A 88 9.59 -10.54 3.63
N GLU A 89 9.32 -11.64 2.92
CA GLU A 89 10.34 -12.62 2.52
C GLU A 89 11.08 -12.25 1.23
N LYS A 90 10.35 -11.81 0.21
CA LYS A 90 10.88 -11.68 -1.17
C LYS A 90 10.96 -10.23 -1.67
N GLY A 91 10.40 -9.28 -0.91
CA GLY A 91 10.37 -7.86 -1.28
C GLY A 91 9.20 -7.49 -2.20
N VAL A 92 9.04 -6.18 -2.40
CA VAL A 92 7.86 -5.55 -3.03
C VAL A 92 7.62 -6.04 -4.46
N ALA A 93 8.64 -6.01 -5.32
CA ALA A 93 8.49 -6.40 -6.73
C ALA A 93 8.18 -7.90 -6.91
N ALA A 94 8.74 -8.76 -6.07
CA ALA A 94 8.48 -10.20 -6.13
C ALA A 94 7.10 -10.58 -5.58
N ALA A 95 6.58 -9.83 -4.59
CA ALA A 95 5.24 -10.02 -4.05
C ALA A 95 4.14 -9.51 -5.01
N LEU A 96 4.47 -8.59 -5.92
CA LEU A 96 3.51 -8.06 -6.87
C LEU A 96 3.01 -9.15 -7.83
N THR A 97 1.68 -9.32 -7.82
CA THR A 97 0.90 -10.16 -8.73
C THR A 97 -0.38 -9.41 -9.16
N GLY A 98 -1.23 -10.04 -9.96
CA GLY A 98 -2.56 -9.51 -10.29
C GLY A 98 -2.62 -8.73 -11.61
N PRO A 99 -3.71 -7.98 -11.85
CA PRO A 99 -3.99 -7.40 -13.16
C PRO A 99 -3.02 -6.29 -13.57
N VAL A 100 -2.55 -5.46 -12.62
CA VAL A 100 -1.51 -4.46 -12.93
C VAL A 100 -0.23 -5.15 -13.35
N GLU A 101 0.21 -6.17 -12.61
CA GLU A 101 1.45 -6.90 -12.92
C GLU A 101 1.42 -7.53 -14.32
N ARG A 102 0.29 -8.13 -14.71
CA ARG A 102 0.10 -8.75 -16.04
C ARG A 102 -0.29 -7.77 -17.15
N ASN A 103 -0.33 -6.47 -16.87
CA ASN A 103 -0.80 -5.43 -17.80
C ASN A 103 -2.20 -5.72 -18.37
N ASP A 104 -3.10 -6.28 -17.55
CA ASP A 104 -4.46 -6.66 -17.93
C ASP A 104 -5.42 -5.46 -17.83
N LEU A 105 -5.43 -4.65 -18.90
CA LEU A 105 -6.25 -3.45 -18.99
C LEU A 105 -7.75 -3.75 -18.86
N SER A 106 -8.22 -4.88 -19.42
CA SER A 106 -9.64 -5.23 -19.38
C SER A 106 -10.12 -5.44 -17.95
N THR A 107 -9.32 -6.12 -17.12
CA THR A 107 -9.65 -6.33 -15.71
C THR A 107 -9.62 -5.01 -14.93
N ILE A 108 -8.64 -4.13 -15.18
CA ILE A 108 -8.59 -2.81 -14.53
C ILE A 108 -9.83 -1.97 -14.84
N THR A 109 -10.24 -1.88 -16.11
CA THR A 109 -11.45 -1.14 -16.50
C THR A 109 -12.69 -1.70 -15.83
N LYS A 110 -12.86 -3.03 -15.81
CA LYS A 110 -14.00 -3.69 -15.15
C LYS A 110 -14.03 -3.44 -13.64
N HIS A 111 -12.88 -3.40 -12.97
CA HIS A 111 -12.83 -3.07 -11.55
C HIS A 111 -13.33 -1.65 -11.28
N ILE A 112 -12.91 -0.67 -12.09
CA ILE A 112 -13.32 0.73 -11.93
C ILE A 112 -14.84 0.87 -12.16
N GLU A 113 -15.37 0.23 -13.21
CA GLU A 113 -16.82 0.18 -13.47
C GLU A 113 -17.59 -0.48 -12.32
N ALA A 114 -17.07 -1.58 -11.77
CA ALA A 114 -17.69 -2.27 -10.64
C ALA A 114 -17.74 -1.41 -9.37
N ILE A 115 -16.66 -0.66 -9.07
CA ILE A 115 -16.64 0.29 -7.95
C ILE A 115 -17.68 1.39 -8.17
N LYS A 116 -17.73 1.98 -9.37
CA LYS A 116 -18.72 3.01 -9.72
C LYS A 116 -20.16 2.52 -9.55
N ALA A 117 -20.44 1.28 -9.96
CA ALA A 117 -21.76 0.68 -9.85
C ALA A 117 -22.15 0.36 -8.39
N ALA A 118 -21.21 -0.15 -7.58
CA ALA A 118 -21.48 -0.57 -6.20
C ALA A 118 -21.86 0.58 -5.26
N TRP A 119 -21.45 1.81 -5.57
CA TRP A 119 -21.76 3.03 -4.79
C TRP A 119 -22.44 4.12 -5.63
N ILE A 120 -23.22 3.75 -6.65
CA ILE A 120 -23.87 4.71 -7.55
C ILE A 120 -24.74 5.75 -6.82
N ASN A 121 -25.33 5.37 -5.68
CA ASN A 121 -26.19 6.24 -4.85
C ASN A 121 -25.46 6.83 -3.61
N GLU A 122 -24.16 6.60 -3.47
CA GLU A 122 -23.35 6.94 -2.28
C GLU A 122 -22.11 7.75 -2.74
N SER A 123 -22.35 8.95 -3.28
CA SER A 123 -21.35 9.69 -4.07
C SER A 123 -20.04 10.01 -3.33
N GLU A 124 -20.11 10.44 -2.07
CA GLU A 124 -18.91 10.77 -1.27
C GLU A 124 -18.08 9.53 -0.94
N GLU A 125 -18.75 8.44 -0.55
CA GLU A 125 -18.08 7.17 -0.25
C GLU A 125 -17.44 6.59 -1.51
N LYS A 126 -18.17 6.59 -2.63
CA LYS A 126 -17.69 6.12 -3.94
C LYS A 126 -16.35 6.75 -4.31
N VAL A 127 -16.24 8.07 -4.17
CA VAL A 127 -15.02 8.83 -4.48
C VAL A 127 -13.82 8.30 -3.70
N GLY A 128 -14.02 7.98 -2.41
CA GLY A 128 -12.98 7.39 -1.57
C GLY A 128 -12.47 6.04 -2.09
N TYR A 129 -13.38 5.12 -2.42
CA TYR A 129 -13.00 3.79 -2.93
C TYR A 129 -12.30 3.85 -4.29
N GLU A 130 -12.80 4.68 -5.21
CA GLU A 130 -12.18 4.89 -6.52
C GLU A 130 -10.77 5.47 -6.37
N MET A 131 -10.60 6.52 -5.55
CA MET A 131 -9.30 7.15 -5.30
C MET A 131 -8.29 6.17 -4.70
N ILE A 132 -8.69 5.37 -3.70
CA ILE A 132 -7.80 4.38 -3.09
C ILE A 132 -7.34 3.35 -4.13
N TYR A 133 -8.28 2.81 -4.92
CA TYR A 133 -7.96 1.83 -5.96
C TYR A 133 -7.01 2.41 -7.02
N LEU A 134 -7.28 3.61 -7.52
CA LEU A 134 -6.50 4.26 -8.57
C LEU A 134 -5.10 4.67 -8.09
N LEU A 135 -4.98 5.26 -6.90
CA LEU A 135 -3.69 5.69 -6.35
C LEU A 135 -2.78 4.49 -6.04
N LEU A 136 -3.34 3.40 -5.51
CA LEU A 136 -2.57 2.18 -5.29
C LEU A 136 -2.19 1.51 -6.61
N SER A 137 -3.10 1.46 -7.59
CA SER A 137 -2.79 0.91 -8.92
C SER A 137 -1.68 1.71 -9.63
N GLU A 138 -1.66 3.03 -9.49
CA GLU A 138 -0.59 3.89 -9.99
C GLU A 138 0.77 3.58 -9.32
N LYS A 139 0.79 3.29 -8.01
CA LYS A 139 2.03 2.84 -7.35
C LYS A 139 2.47 1.45 -7.80
N LEU A 140 1.52 0.55 -8.06
CA LEU A 140 1.82 -0.78 -8.59
C LEU A 140 2.40 -0.72 -10.00
N LEU A 141 2.01 0.26 -10.83
CA LEU A 141 2.59 0.45 -12.16
C LEU A 141 4.09 0.67 -12.12
N SER A 142 4.60 1.54 -11.22
CA SER A 142 6.04 1.76 -11.09
C SER A 142 6.78 0.47 -10.72
N ILE A 143 6.23 -0.31 -9.79
CA ILE A 143 6.80 -1.60 -9.38
C ILE A 143 6.77 -2.61 -10.54
N ALA A 144 5.68 -2.65 -11.32
CA ALA A 144 5.53 -3.54 -12.46
C ALA A 144 6.53 -3.20 -13.59
N GLN A 145 6.73 -1.91 -13.86
CA GLN A 145 7.70 -1.42 -14.84
C GLN A 145 9.14 -1.76 -14.46
N GLU A 146 9.48 -1.68 -13.16
CA GLU A 146 10.80 -2.10 -12.66
C GLU A 146 11.00 -3.62 -12.83
N LYS A 147 9.93 -4.42 -12.66
CA LYS A 147 9.96 -5.88 -12.81
C LYS A 147 10.01 -6.33 -14.27
N HIS A 148 9.36 -5.61 -15.17
CA HIS A 148 9.13 -5.98 -16.56
C HIS A 148 9.56 -4.87 -17.52
N LEU A 149 10.88 -4.69 -17.70
CA LEU A 149 11.48 -3.57 -18.45
C LEU A 149 11.01 -3.47 -19.91
N ASP A 150 10.62 -4.59 -20.53
CA ASP A 150 10.18 -4.64 -21.93
C ASP A 150 8.66 -4.47 -22.11
N SER A 151 7.89 -4.36 -21.02
CA SER A 151 6.43 -4.25 -21.09
C SER A 151 5.97 -2.80 -21.24
N ASP A 152 5.10 -2.56 -22.23
CA ASP A 152 4.49 -1.25 -22.45
C ASP A 152 3.22 -1.04 -21.59
N TYR A 153 3.36 -0.23 -20.54
CA TYR A 153 2.28 0.15 -19.63
C TYR A 153 1.60 1.49 -19.97
N LEU A 154 1.89 2.10 -21.14
CA LEU A 154 1.38 3.44 -21.49
C LEU A 154 -0.14 3.53 -21.40
N LYS A 155 -0.85 2.59 -22.03
CA LYS A 155 -2.33 2.58 -22.04
C LYS A 155 -2.93 2.44 -20.64
N MET A 156 -2.36 1.56 -19.81
CA MET A 156 -2.83 1.40 -18.42
C MET A 156 -2.59 2.68 -17.61
N THR A 157 -1.43 3.31 -17.80
CA THR A 157 -1.09 4.60 -17.18
C THR A 157 -2.08 5.69 -17.58
N GLU A 158 -2.42 5.77 -18.87
CA GLU A 158 -3.40 6.72 -19.39
C GLU A 158 -4.79 6.49 -18.78
N VAL A 159 -5.27 5.24 -18.74
CA VAL A 159 -6.57 4.92 -18.14
C VAL A 159 -6.61 5.31 -16.66
N ILE A 160 -5.62 4.90 -15.87
CA ILE A 160 -5.58 5.23 -14.44
C ILE A 160 -5.52 6.75 -14.21
N LYS A 161 -4.73 7.48 -15.02
CA LYS A 161 -4.67 8.94 -14.92
C LYS A 161 -5.99 9.59 -15.30
N ASN A 162 -6.60 9.20 -16.42
CA ASN A 162 -7.85 9.80 -16.89
C ASN A 162 -8.97 9.60 -15.87
N GLU A 163 -9.08 8.39 -15.32
CA GLU A 163 -10.06 8.05 -14.28
C GLU A 163 -9.82 8.90 -13.02
N LYS A 164 -8.58 9.05 -12.57
CA LYS A 164 -8.24 9.90 -11.44
C LYS A 164 -8.59 11.38 -11.65
N HIS A 165 -8.38 11.92 -12.85
CA HIS A 165 -8.74 13.32 -13.16
C HIS A 165 -10.26 13.54 -13.28
N SER A 166 -11.03 12.49 -13.57
CA SER A 166 -12.49 12.56 -13.69
C SER A 166 -13.22 12.63 -12.35
N ILE A 167 -12.52 12.35 -11.24
CA ILE A 167 -13.05 12.44 -9.89
C ILE A 167 -13.06 13.92 -9.48
N HIS A 168 -14.25 14.53 -9.44
CA HIS A 168 -14.47 15.89 -8.96
C HIS A 168 -15.00 15.90 -7.53
N PHE A 169 -14.52 16.85 -6.73
CA PHE A 169 -15.03 17.18 -5.39
C PHE A 169 -16.18 18.18 -5.47
#